data_AF-A0A387H949-F1
#
_entry.id   AF-A0A387H949-F1
#
_cell.length_a   1.000
_cell.length_b   1.000
_cell.length_c   1.000
_cell.angle_alpha   90.00
_cell.angle_beta   90.00
_cell.angle_gamma   90.00
#
_symmetry.space_group_name_H-M   'P 1'
#
loop_
_entity.id
_entity.type
_entity.pdbx_description
1 polymer ?
#
loop_
_entity_poly.entity_id
_entity_poly.type
_entity_poly.pdbx_seq_one_letter_code
_entity_poly.pdbx_strand_id
1 'polypeptide(L)'
;MQKVLPDVNTLIRMKEQGLTDDQIGARYGVVGQAVNKALTQAGYYRQAVSRQVIEDAIPWTVKRTQGAGSHHTSYLGKAVMAYLRVAMGDDTAKDSHRVAAKRLRARLIRDKKVIDYDPQSKDGFELVDREARDGDLIFRWPADVDLPEGKVLEAITLSA
;
A
#
# COMPACT_ATOMS: atom_id res chain seq x y z
N MET A 1 11.74 -27.78 25.01
CA MET A 1 10.48 -27.69 24.23
C MET A 1 10.80 -27.22 22.84
N GLN A 2 10.32 -27.92 21.82
CA GLN A 2 10.48 -27.54 20.42
C GLN A 2 9.61 -26.29 20.16
N LYS A 3 10.21 -25.20 19.69
CA LYS A 3 9.51 -23.96 19.34
C LYS A 3 8.82 -24.13 17.99
N VAL A 4 7.70 -24.83 17.96
CA VAL A 4 6.97 -25.14 16.73
C VAL A 4 5.51 -24.76 16.93
N LEU A 5 5.02 -23.89 16.06
CA LEU A 5 3.60 -23.56 16.00
C LEU A 5 2.81 -24.77 15.50
N PRO A 6 1.60 -25.00 16.03
CA PRO A 6 0.69 -25.99 15.46
C PRO A 6 0.20 -25.54 14.08
N ASP A 7 -0.53 -26.42 13.39
CA ASP A 7 -1.14 -26.09 12.11
C ASP A 7 -2.14 -24.91 12.22
N VAL A 8 -2.41 -24.29 11.07
CA VAL A 8 -3.26 -23.10 10.97
C VAL A 8 -4.68 -23.35 11.51
N ASN A 9 -5.29 -24.52 11.27
CA ASN A 9 -6.65 -24.78 11.73
C ASN A 9 -6.70 -24.85 13.27
N THR A 10 -5.66 -25.38 13.89
CA THR A 10 -5.51 -25.36 15.35
C THR A 10 -5.38 -23.93 15.87
N LEU A 11 -4.58 -23.07 15.22
CA LEU A 11 -4.48 -21.65 15.59
C LEU A 11 -5.84 -20.94 15.49
N ILE A 12 -6.60 -21.17 14.42
CA ILE A 12 -7.93 -20.57 14.21
C ILE A 12 -8.90 -21.00 15.32
N ARG A 13 -8.97 -22.30 15.67
CA ARG A 13 -9.83 -22.77 16.77
C ARG A 13 -9.48 -22.11 18.10
N MET A 14 -8.20 -21.91 18.38
CA MET A 14 -7.76 -21.20 19.59
C MET A 14 -8.21 -19.74 19.60
N LYS A 15 -8.21 -19.06 18.43
CA LYS A 15 -8.77 -17.72 18.30
C LYS A 15 -10.27 -17.69 18.54
N GLU A 16 -11.02 -18.66 18.01
CA GLU A 16 -12.46 -18.79 18.22
C GLU A 16 -12.81 -19.06 19.70
N GLN A 17 -11.91 -19.69 20.45
CA GLN A 17 -11.99 -19.85 21.91
C GLN A 17 -11.62 -18.58 22.69
N GLY A 18 -11.33 -17.47 22.01
CA GLY A 18 -11.05 -16.17 22.63
C GLY A 18 -9.60 -15.95 23.06
N LEU A 19 -8.65 -16.82 22.68
CA LEU A 19 -7.26 -16.63 23.05
C LEU A 19 -6.59 -15.50 22.24
N THR A 20 -5.71 -14.75 22.89
CA THR A 20 -4.86 -13.75 22.22
C THR A 20 -3.66 -14.41 21.53
N ASP A 21 -3.08 -13.73 20.55
CA ASP A 21 -1.90 -14.24 19.81
C ASP A 21 -0.72 -14.46 20.76
N ASP A 22 -0.57 -13.61 21.80
CA ASP A 22 0.45 -13.78 22.84
C ASP A 22 0.19 -14.97 23.75
N GLN A 23 -1.06 -15.23 24.12
CA GLN A 23 -1.43 -16.41 24.91
C GLN A 23 -1.17 -17.70 24.12
N ILE A 24 -1.46 -17.70 22.81
CA ILE A 24 -1.16 -18.83 21.93
C ILE A 24 0.35 -19.00 21.79
N GLY A 25 1.09 -17.90 21.54
CA GLY A 25 2.54 -17.94 21.41
C GLY A 25 3.23 -18.49 22.66
N ALA A 26 2.80 -18.03 23.85
CA ALA A 26 3.31 -18.51 25.13
C ALA A 26 3.13 -20.03 25.30
N ARG A 27 2.01 -20.61 24.85
CA ARG A 27 1.77 -22.06 24.91
C ARG A 27 2.76 -22.87 24.07
N TYR A 28 3.23 -22.31 22.96
CA TYR A 28 4.13 -22.99 22.01
C TYR A 28 5.58 -22.49 22.07
N GLY A 29 5.92 -21.63 23.04
CA GLY A 29 7.26 -21.08 23.21
C GLY A 29 7.70 -20.16 22.06
N VAL A 30 6.75 -19.50 21.39
CA VAL A 30 7.00 -18.52 20.33
C VAL A 30 6.41 -17.16 20.70
N VAL A 31 6.86 -16.10 20.04
CA VAL A 31 6.27 -14.76 20.23
C VAL A 31 4.91 -14.68 19.53
N GLY A 32 3.97 -13.90 20.06
CA GLY A 32 2.64 -13.71 19.46
C GLY A 32 2.71 -13.20 18.02
N GLN A 33 3.75 -12.45 17.66
CA GLN A 33 4.00 -12.03 16.28
C GLN A 33 4.13 -13.20 15.29
N ALA A 34 4.68 -14.34 15.72
CA ALA A 34 4.78 -15.52 14.86
C ALA A 34 3.40 -16.15 14.61
N VAL A 35 2.53 -16.18 15.63
CA VAL A 35 1.13 -16.61 15.52
C VAL A 35 0.38 -15.68 14.58
N ASN A 36 0.51 -14.37 14.80
CA ASN A 36 -0.12 -13.35 13.98
C ASN A 36 0.27 -13.47 12.50
N LYS A 37 1.56 -13.68 12.23
CA LYS A 37 2.07 -13.90 10.87
C LYS A 37 1.46 -15.14 10.23
N ALA A 38 1.43 -16.27 10.93
CA ALA A 38 0.86 -17.52 10.43
C ALA A 38 -0.65 -17.38 10.11
N LEU A 39 -1.42 -16.75 11.01
CA LEU A 39 -2.84 -16.48 10.81
C LEU A 39 -3.11 -15.49 9.67
N THR A 40 -2.27 -14.47 9.51
CA THR A 40 -2.37 -13.51 8.40
C THR A 40 -2.09 -14.19 7.06
N GLN A 41 -1.04 -15.01 6.98
CA GLN A 41 -0.72 -15.80 5.78
C GLN A 41 -1.82 -16.79 5.40
N ALA A 42 -2.56 -17.28 6.39
CA ALA A 42 -3.73 -18.13 6.22
C ALA A 42 -5.02 -17.38 5.86
N GLY A 43 -5.00 -16.04 5.78
CA GLY A 43 -6.18 -15.23 5.49
C GLY A 43 -7.16 -15.07 6.65
N TYR A 44 -6.80 -15.46 7.87
CA TYR A 44 -7.64 -15.26 9.05
C TYR A 44 -7.74 -13.78 9.43
N TYR A 45 -6.63 -13.05 9.33
CA TYR A 45 -6.60 -11.59 9.50
C TYR A 45 -6.55 -10.89 8.15
N ARG A 46 -7.19 -9.71 8.07
CA ARG A 46 -7.03 -8.81 6.92
C ARG A 46 -5.59 -8.30 6.88
N GLN A 47 -4.97 -8.36 5.71
CA GLN A 47 -3.62 -7.87 5.52
C GLN A 47 -3.62 -6.37 5.24
N ALA A 48 -2.99 -5.59 6.12
CA ALA A 48 -2.70 -4.20 5.85
C ALA A 48 -1.35 -4.07 5.13
N VAL A 49 -1.31 -3.24 4.08
CA VAL A 49 -0.03 -2.80 3.51
C VAL A 49 0.53 -1.69 4.39
N SER A 50 1.79 -1.80 4.77
CA SER A 50 2.43 -0.80 5.63
C SER A 50 2.50 0.56 4.93
N ARG A 51 2.42 1.63 5.72
CA ARG A 51 2.57 3.00 5.22
C ARG A 51 3.90 3.20 4.49
N GLN A 52 4.98 2.61 5.01
CA GLN A 52 6.31 2.72 4.42
C GLN A 52 6.33 2.16 2.99
N VAL A 53 5.80 0.95 2.79
CA VAL A 53 5.74 0.30 1.45
C VAL A 53 4.97 1.15 0.44
N ILE A 54 3.89 1.79 0.87
CA ILE A 54 3.11 2.70 0.00
C ILE A 54 3.93 3.96 -0.34
N GLU A 55 4.65 4.50 0.63
CA GLU A 55 5.47 5.70 0.44
C GLU A 55 6.71 5.41 -0.42
N ASP A 56 7.31 4.22 -0.31
CA ASP A 56 8.44 3.76 -1.12
C ASP A 56 8.09 3.56 -2.60
N ALA A 57 6.81 3.43 -2.92
CA ALA A 57 6.34 3.36 -4.31
C ALA A 57 6.25 4.74 -5.00
N ILE A 58 6.46 5.83 -4.25
CA ILE A 58 6.47 7.18 -4.78
C ILE A 58 7.94 7.57 -5.02
N PRO A 59 8.35 7.90 -6.26
CA PRO A 59 9.76 8.08 -6.59
C PRO A 59 10.37 9.37 -6.01
N TRP A 60 9.55 10.26 -5.44
CA TRP A 60 9.99 11.54 -4.88
C TRP A 60 9.91 11.57 -3.37
N THR A 61 10.78 12.37 -2.76
CA THR A 61 10.63 12.74 -1.34
C THR A 61 9.46 13.72 -1.17
N VAL A 62 8.29 13.18 -0.81
CA VAL A 62 7.06 13.97 -0.62
C VAL A 62 7.15 14.87 0.62
N LYS A 63 6.89 16.16 0.44
CA LYS A 63 7.00 17.18 1.49
C LYS A 63 6.00 16.95 2.63
N ARG A 64 6.52 16.87 3.85
CA ARG A 64 5.77 16.75 5.11
C ARG A 64 6.06 17.96 5.98
N THR A 65 5.20 18.97 5.94
CA THR A 65 5.27 20.10 6.86
C THR A 65 4.16 19.99 7.91
N GLN A 66 4.53 20.19 9.18
CA GLN A 66 3.54 20.52 10.21
C GLN A 66 3.06 21.96 9.92
N GLY A 67 1.76 22.17 9.76
CA GLY A 67 1.15 23.51 9.61
C GLY A 67 0.73 23.88 8.18
N ALA A 68 1.60 23.78 7.17
CA ALA A 68 1.33 24.30 5.81
C ALA A 68 0.64 23.32 4.83
N GLY A 69 0.11 22.19 5.32
CA GLY A 69 -0.52 21.16 4.49
C GLY A 69 0.53 20.24 3.84
N SER A 70 0.66 19.02 4.34
CA SER A 70 1.53 18.05 3.66
C SER A 70 0.94 17.65 2.32
N HIS A 71 1.77 17.46 1.30
CA HIS A 71 1.31 17.14 -0.06
C HIS A 71 0.53 15.80 -0.13
N HIS A 72 0.74 14.86 0.82
CA HIS A 72 -0.11 13.65 0.91
C HIS A 72 -1.56 13.94 1.36
N THR A 73 -1.85 15.15 1.84
CA THR A 73 -3.18 15.58 2.27
C THR A 73 -3.94 16.38 1.21
N SER A 74 -3.29 16.75 0.10
CA SER A 74 -3.95 17.34 -1.07
C SER A 74 -4.95 16.35 -1.66
N TYR A 75 -5.90 16.84 -2.47
CA TYR A 75 -6.92 15.97 -3.06
C TYR A 75 -6.30 14.86 -3.91
N LEU A 76 -5.33 15.21 -4.77
CA LEU A 76 -4.63 14.24 -5.60
C LEU A 76 -3.72 13.35 -4.75
N GLY A 77 -2.99 13.91 -3.78
CA GLY A 77 -2.16 13.11 -2.87
C GLY A 77 -2.96 12.03 -2.13
N LYS A 78 -4.14 12.37 -1.60
CA LYS A 78 -5.05 11.38 -0.98
C LYS A 78 -5.48 10.29 -1.97
N ALA A 79 -5.78 10.67 -3.22
CA ALA A 79 -6.18 9.72 -4.25
C ALA A 79 -5.03 8.79 -4.64
N VAL A 80 -3.80 9.29 -4.73
CA VAL A 80 -2.58 8.49 -4.97
C VAL A 80 -2.38 7.47 -3.86
N MET A 81 -2.42 7.90 -2.60
CA MET A 81 -2.27 6.99 -1.46
C MET A 81 -3.36 5.93 -1.42
N ALA A 82 -4.62 6.30 -1.74
CA ALA A 82 -5.72 5.36 -1.84
C ALA A 82 -5.52 4.35 -2.98
N TYR A 83 -5.05 4.81 -4.13
CA TYR A 83 -4.75 3.95 -5.28
C TYR A 83 -3.68 2.93 -4.95
N LEU A 84 -2.52 3.37 -4.44
CA LEU A 84 -1.40 2.48 -4.11
C LEU A 84 -1.79 1.43 -3.06
N ARG A 85 -2.57 1.80 -2.02
CA ARG A 85 -3.11 0.84 -1.04
C ARG A 85 -3.87 -0.29 -1.72
N VAL A 86 -4.81 0.08 -2.61
CA VAL A 86 -5.66 -0.90 -3.28
C VAL A 86 -4.85 -1.74 -4.27
N ALA A 87 -3.98 -1.11 -5.06
CA ALA A 87 -3.14 -1.78 -6.05
C ALA A 87 -2.14 -2.76 -5.40
N MET A 88 -1.66 -2.47 -4.19
CA MET A 88 -0.79 -3.36 -3.42
C MET A 88 -1.54 -4.46 -2.65
N GLY A 89 -2.87 -4.54 -2.77
CA GLY A 89 -3.67 -5.58 -2.11
C GLY A 89 -3.93 -5.34 -0.62
N ASP A 90 -4.09 -4.09 -0.19
CA ASP A 90 -4.49 -3.79 1.19
C ASP A 90 -5.96 -4.18 1.45
N ASP A 91 -6.18 -5.28 2.15
CA ASP A 91 -7.51 -5.79 2.52
C ASP A 91 -8.22 -4.90 3.55
N THR A 92 -7.46 -4.06 4.25
CA THR A 92 -8.00 -3.10 5.21
C THR A 92 -8.43 -1.78 4.55
N ALA A 93 -8.21 -1.62 3.24
CA ALA A 93 -8.64 -0.43 2.51
C ALA A 93 -10.17 -0.26 2.57
N LYS A 94 -10.59 0.92 3.03
CA LYS A 94 -12.00 1.33 3.12
C LYS A 94 -12.63 1.41 1.72
N ASP A 95 -13.95 1.28 1.63
CA ASP A 95 -14.70 1.41 0.38
C ASP A 95 -14.45 2.76 -0.30
N SER A 96 -14.33 3.84 0.49
CA SER A 96 -13.97 5.16 -0.03
C SER A 96 -12.59 5.18 -0.71
N HIS A 97 -11.62 4.41 -0.21
CA HIS A 97 -10.30 4.26 -0.87
C HIS A 97 -10.44 3.50 -2.19
N ARG A 98 -11.23 2.42 -2.23
CA ARG A 98 -11.48 1.62 -3.44
C ARG A 98 -12.16 2.46 -4.53
N VAL A 99 -13.14 3.28 -4.14
CA VAL A 99 -13.80 4.22 -5.05
C VAL A 99 -12.82 5.30 -5.55
N ALA A 100 -12.01 5.88 -4.66
CA ALA A 100 -11.01 6.87 -5.05
C ALA A 100 -9.95 6.29 -6.00
N ALA A 101 -9.45 5.09 -5.72
CA ALA A 101 -8.51 4.35 -6.58
C ALA A 101 -9.09 4.11 -7.98
N LYS A 102 -10.33 3.59 -8.05
CA LYS A 102 -11.03 3.36 -9.32
C LYS A 102 -11.21 4.65 -10.11
N ARG A 103 -11.58 5.75 -9.45
CA ARG A 103 -11.75 7.07 -10.07
C ARG A 103 -10.43 7.62 -10.59
N LEU A 104 -9.35 7.53 -9.82
CA LEU A 104 -8.03 7.99 -10.26
C LEU A 104 -7.55 7.19 -11.48
N ARG A 105 -7.62 5.85 -11.43
CA ARG A 105 -7.25 4.99 -12.57
C ARG A 105 -8.04 5.36 -13.83
N ALA A 106 -9.36 5.47 -13.72
CA ALA A 106 -10.22 5.84 -14.84
C ALA A 106 -9.86 7.22 -15.41
N ARG A 107 -9.52 8.19 -14.54
CA ARG A 107 -9.08 9.52 -14.96
C ARG A 107 -7.76 9.49 -15.72
N LEU A 108 -6.75 8.77 -15.21
CA LEU A 108 -5.44 8.65 -15.86
C LEU A 108 -5.55 8.06 -17.27
N ILE A 109 -6.36 7.00 -17.42
CA ILE A 109 -6.59 6.34 -18.71
C ILE A 109 -7.38 7.24 -19.67
N ARG A 110 -8.55 7.75 -19.23
CA ARG A 110 -9.46 8.55 -20.06
C ARG A 110 -8.79 9.83 -20.55
N ASP A 111 -8.09 10.53 -19.66
CA ASP A 111 -7.51 11.84 -19.95
C ASP A 111 -6.09 11.74 -20.50
N LYS A 112 -5.55 10.51 -20.65
CA LYS A 112 -4.15 10.24 -21.06
C LYS A 112 -3.14 11.03 -20.22
N LYS A 113 -3.37 11.06 -18.90
CA LYS A 113 -2.53 11.78 -17.94
C LYS A 113 -1.59 10.83 -17.20
N VAL A 114 -0.55 11.43 -16.63
CA VAL A 114 0.36 10.82 -15.67
C VAL A 114 0.50 11.75 -14.47
N ILE A 115 0.86 11.22 -13.31
CA ILE A 115 1.09 12.01 -12.09
C ILE A 115 2.54 12.45 -12.06
N ASP A 116 2.75 13.76 -11.91
CA ASP A 116 4.06 14.36 -11.64
C ASP A 116 4.08 14.95 -10.23
N TYR A 117 5.27 15.36 -9.77
CA TYR A 117 5.46 15.96 -8.47
C TYR A 117 6.39 17.18 -8.51
N ASP A 118 5.86 18.31 -8.09
CA ASP A 118 6.62 19.54 -7.87
C ASP A 118 6.60 19.92 -6.37
N PRO A 119 7.74 19.85 -5.66
CA PRO A 119 7.83 20.21 -4.23
C PRO A 119 7.59 21.70 -3.94
N GLN A 120 7.67 22.58 -4.95
CA GLN A 120 7.40 24.02 -4.83
C GLN A 120 5.92 24.36 -5.08
N SER A 121 5.19 23.49 -5.77
CA SER A 121 3.76 23.66 -5.97
C SER A 121 3.00 23.57 -4.64
N LYS A 122 1.82 24.20 -4.60
CA LYS A 122 0.95 24.21 -3.40
C LYS A 122 0.47 22.81 -3.01
N ASP A 123 0.16 21.97 -3.99
CA ASP A 123 -0.47 20.65 -3.77
C ASP A 123 0.52 19.48 -3.91
N GLY A 124 1.72 19.73 -4.42
CA GLY A 124 2.76 18.74 -4.69
C GLY A 124 2.52 17.93 -5.94
N PHE A 125 1.46 17.13 -5.90
CA PHE A 125 1.07 16.25 -6.99
C PHE A 125 0.24 16.97 -8.03
N GLU A 126 0.53 16.71 -9.29
CA GLU A 126 -0.21 17.25 -10.42
C GLU A 126 -0.45 16.21 -11.51
N LEU A 127 -1.39 16.51 -12.42
CA LEU A 127 -1.69 15.68 -13.58
C LEU A 127 -1.16 16.37 -14.83
N VAL A 128 -0.20 15.73 -15.48
CA VAL A 128 0.47 16.24 -16.68
C VAL A 128 0.17 15.32 -17.86
N ASP A 129 0.34 15.83 -19.08
CA ASP A 129 0.18 15.02 -20.29
C ASP A 129 1.21 13.88 -20.32
N ARG A 130 0.75 12.68 -20.67
CA ARG A 130 1.61 11.51 -20.78
C ARG A 130 2.57 11.65 -21.97
N GLU A 131 3.83 11.35 -21.75
CA GLU A 131 4.88 11.24 -22.75
C GLU A 131 5.16 9.76 -23.07
N ALA A 132 5.82 9.49 -24.21
CA ALA A 132 6.15 8.12 -24.60
C ALA A 132 7.00 7.38 -23.55
N ARG A 133 7.90 8.10 -22.85
CA ARG A 133 8.76 7.53 -21.79
C ARG A 133 7.99 7.05 -20.56
N ASP A 134 6.80 7.59 -20.31
CA ASP A 134 6.02 7.24 -19.13
C ASP A 134 5.41 5.84 -19.25
N GLY A 135 5.34 5.29 -20.47
CA GLY A 135 4.74 3.98 -20.75
C GLY A 135 3.34 3.88 -20.15
N ASP A 136 3.11 2.82 -19.36
CA ASP A 136 1.86 2.58 -18.63
C ASP A 136 1.95 2.99 -17.14
N LEU A 137 3.01 3.67 -16.71
CA LEU A 137 3.18 4.03 -15.31
C LEU A 137 2.17 5.11 -14.87
N ILE A 138 1.71 5.06 -13.62
CA ILE A 138 0.87 6.12 -13.06
C ILE A 138 1.66 7.38 -12.73
N PHE A 139 2.97 7.26 -12.52
CA PHE A 139 3.88 8.36 -12.24
C PHE A 139 4.76 8.65 -13.44
N ARG A 140 5.10 9.93 -13.62
CA ARG A 140 6.21 10.32 -14.47
C ARG A 140 7.48 9.96 -13.74
N TRP A 141 8.00 8.78 -14.05
CA TRP A 141 9.14 8.26 -13.30
C TRP A 141 10.39 9.12 -13.60
N PRO A 142 11.14 9.55 -12.56
CA PRO A 142 12.39 10.29 -12.77
C PRO A 142 13.38 9.45 -13.59
N ALA A 143 14.03 10.07 -14.57
CA ALA A 143 14.91 9.37 -15.50
C ALA A 143 16.20 8.83 -14.85
N ASP A 144 16.55 9.37 -13.68
CA ASP A 144 17.73 9.05 -12.88
C ASP A 144 17.44 8.10 -11.71
N VAL A 145 16.21 7.56 -11.63
CA VAL A 145 15.78 6.65 -10.56
C VAL A 145 15.41 5.30 -11.17
N ASP A 146 16.02 4.24 -10.66
CA ASP A 146 15.68 2.88 -11.07
C ASP A 146 14.20 2.57 -10.78
N LEU A 147 13.56 1.85 -11.71
CA LEU A 147 12.21 1.36 -11.47
C LEU A 147 12.22 0.30 -10.36
N PRO A 148 11.20 0.28 -9.49
CA PRO A 148 11.06 -0.76 -8.50
C PRO A 148 10.73 -2.08 -9.20
N GLU A 149 10.79 -3.17 -8.45
CA GLU A 149 10.49 -4.52 -8.96
C GLU A 149 9.24 -5.12 -8.29
N GLY A 150 8.75 -6.21 -8.88
CA GLY A 150 7.67 -7.04 -8.32
C GLY A 150 6.38 -6.26 -8.06
N LYS A 151 5.77 -6.50 -6.90
CA LYS A 151 4.45 -5.93 -6.54
C LYS A 151 4.40 -4.42 -6.59
N VAL A 152 5.52 -3.73 -6.33
CA VAL A 152 5.54 -2.26 -6.39
C VAL A 152 5.42 -1.80 -7.84
N LEU A 153 6.17 -2.41 -8.75
CA LEU A 153 6.07 -2.14 -10.19
C LEU A 153 4.68 -2.42 -10.73
N GLU A 154 4.11 -3.58 -10.38
CA GLU A 154 2.73 -3.94 -10.71
C GLU A 154 1.75 -2.87 -10.20
N ALA A 155 1.90 -2.44 -8.95
CA ALA A 155 1.00 -1.46 -8.33
C ALA A 155 1.07 -0.07 -8.96
N ILE A 156 2.19 0.30 -9.59
CA ILE A 156 2.35 1.60 -10.28
C ILE A 156 2.10 1.52 -11.78
N THR A 157 1.74 0.36 -12.33
CA THR A 157 1.51 0.15 -13.77
C THR A 157 0.00 0.02 -14.05
N LEU A 158 -0.52 0.80 -15.00
CA LEU A 158 -1.96 0.85 -15.29
C LEU A 158 -2.52 -0.42 -15.94
N SER A 159 -1.69 -1.16 -16.68
CA SER A 159 -2.05 -2.36 -17.43
C SER A 159 -1.93 -3.66 -16.65
N ALA A 160 -1.46 -3.59 -15.39
CA ALA A 160 -1.43 -4.73 -14.46
C ALA A 160 -2.82 -5.12 -13.95
#